data_AF-A0A645H4R5-F1
#
_entry.id   AF-A0A645H4R5-F1
#
_cell.length_a   1.000
_cell.length_b   1.000
_cell.length_c   1.000
_cell.angle_alpha   90.00
_cell.angle_beta   90.00
_cell.angle_gamma   90.00
#
_symmetry.space_group_name_H-M   'P 1'
#
loop_
_entity.id
_entity.type
_entity.pdbx_description
1 polymer ?
#
loop_
_entity_poly.entity_id
_entity_poly.type
_entity_poly.pdbx_seq_one_letter_code
_entity_poly.pdbx_strand_id
1 'polypeptide(L)' 'MCTGGIYWANIGRIVYGISEGRLLELTGADDKNPTFSMGADKVIAAGQKKIVLEGPVPEVEAEVVEVHKGFWNKK' A
#
# COMPACT_ATOMS: atom_id res chain seq x y z
N MET A 1 8.38 -4.20 0.25
CA MET A 1 8.77 -5.19 -0.79
C MET A 1 8.29 -4.78 -2.18
N CYS A 2 6.98 -4.61 -2.41
CA CYS A 2 6.39 -4.36 -3.73
C CYS A 2 7.00 -3.17 -4.48
N THR A 3 7.21 -2.02 -3.80
CA THR A 3 7.87 -0.86 -4.41
C THR A 3 9.29 -1.15 -4.91
N GLY A 4 10.04 -2.05 -4.24
CA GLY A 4 11.34 -2.50 -4.70
C GLY A 4 11.24 -3.37 -5.96
N GLY A 5 10.21 -4.22 -6.07
CA GLY A 5 9.92 -4.97 -7.28
C GLY A 5 9.59 -4.06 -8.47
N ILE A 6 8.73 -3.05 -8.24
CA ILE A 6 8.39 -2.00 -9.22
C ILE A 6 9.64 -1.26 -9.68
N TYR A 7 10.52 -0.89 -8.74
CA TYR A 7 11.81 -0.25 -9.04
C TYR A 7 12.67 -1.10 -9.96
N TRP A 8 12.88 -2.37 -9.65
CA TRP A 8 13.72 -3.25 -10.46
C TRP A 8 13.09 -3.62 -11.82
N ALA A 9 11.77 -3.68 -11.90
CA ALA A 9 11.02 -3.94 -13.13
C ALA A 9 10.92 -2.72 -14.08
N ASN A 10 11.47 -1.55 -13.71
CA ASN A 10 11.37 -0.30 -14.49
C ASN A 10 9.92 0.18 -14.71
N ILE A 11 9.02 -0.07 -13.76
CA ILE A 11 7.67 0.48 -13.80
C ILE A 11 7.71 1.93 -13.28
N GLY A 12 7.29 2.88 -14.13
CA GLY A 12 7.49 4.31 -13.88
C GLY A 12 6.39 5.02 -13.10
N ARG A 13 5.28 4.36 -12.78
CA ARG A 13 4.13 4.97 -12.08
C ARG A 13 3.46 3.98 -11.14
N ILE A 14 3.11 4.47 -9.95
CA ILE A 14 2.32 3.78 -8.94
C ILE A 14 1.10 4.66 -8.67
N VAL A 15 -0.09 4.08 -8.83
CA VAL A 15 -1.36 4.69 -8.40
C VAL A 15 -1.95 3.76 -7.35
N TYR A 16 -2.35 4.29 -6.19
CA TYR A 16 -2.83 3.48 -5.08
C TYR A 16 -4.14 4.00 -4.48
N GLY A 17 -5.00 3.08 -4.01
CA GLY A 17 -6.31 3.39 -3.45
C GLY A 17 -6.26 3.81 -1.98
N ILE A 18 -5.54 3.05 -1.13
CA ILE A 18 -5.37 3.36 0.29
C ILE A 18 -3.89 3.35 0.69
N SER A 19 -3.52 4.14 1.70
CA SER A 19 -2.16 4.15 2.24
C SER A 19 -1.88 2.89 3.08
N GLU A 20 -0.60 2.58 3.29
CA GLU A 20 -0.17 1.52 4.23
C GLU A 20 -0.64 1.81 5.67
N GLY A 21 -0.73 3.09 6.05
CA GLY A 21 -1.30 3.48 7.34
C GLY A 21 -2.80 3.15 7.45
N ARG A 22 -3.57 3.42 6.38
CA ARG A 22 -4.97 3.03 6.30
C ARG A 22 -5.15 1.52 6.30
N LEU A 23 -4.26 0.79 5.62
CA LEU A 23 -4.25 -0.68 5.66
C LEU A 23 -3.96 -1.21 7.08
N LEU A 24 -3.04 -0.59 7.81
CA LEU A 24 -2.73 -0.95 9.20
C LEU A 24 -3.95 -0.80 10.10
N GLU A 25 -4.76 0.26 9.93
CA GLU A 25 -6.03 0.40 10.66
C GLU A 25 -7.01 -0.75 10.38
N LEU A 26 -7.03 -1.27 9.15
CA LEU A 26 -7.90 -2.38 8.75
C LEU A 26 -7.40 -3.73 9.29
N THR A 27 -6.09 -3.95 9.26
CA THR A 27 -5.48 -5.22 9.69
C THR A 27 -5.35 -5.30 11.22
N GLY A 28 -5.09 -4.17 11.89
CA GLY A 28 -4.79 -4.15 13.31
C GLY A 28 -3.60 -5.06 13.65
N ALA A 29 -3.78 -5.90 14.67
CA ALA A 29 -2.80 -6.89 15.13
C ALA A 29 -3.04 -8.31 14.56
N ASP A 30 -3.61 -8.42 13.37
CA ASP A 30 -3.81 -9.72 12.70
C ASP A 30 -2.47 -10.39 12.37
N ASP A 31 -2.27 -11.60 12.89
CA ASP A 31 -1.05 -12.40 12.71
C ASP A 31 -0.77 -12.77 11.25
N LYS A 32 -1.78 -12.79 10.38
CA LYS A 32 -1.61 -13.08 8.93
C LYS A 32 -0.86 -11.99 8.20
N ASN A 33 -0.98 -10.75 8.68
CA ASN A 33 -0.28 -9.62 8.10
C ASN A 33 0.08 -8.62 9.20
N PRO A 34 1.24 -8.80 9.85
CA PRO A 34 1.79 -7.82 10.77
C PRO A 34 2.20 -6.57 9.97
N THR A 35 1.22 -5.70 9.71
CA THR A 35 1.34 -4.65 8.70
C THR A 35 2.46 -3.68 9.05
N PHE A 36 3.45 -3.64 8.17
CA PHE A 36 4.57 -2.71 8.27
C PHE A 36 4.20 -1.39 7.58
N SER A 37 3.73 -0.42 8.38
CA SER A 37 3.25 0.88 7.88
C SER A 37 4.39 1.80 7.41
N MET A 38 4.99 1.48 6.28
CA MET A 38 5.96 2.32 5.55
C MET A 38 5.48 2.56 4.12
N GLY A 39 5.31 3.82 3.74
CA GLY A 39 4.89 4.20 2.39
C GLY A 39 5.93 3.91 1.30
N ALA A 40 5.43 3.78 0.06
CA ALA A 40 6.26 3.61 -1.13
C ALA A 40 7.22 4.79 -1.38
N ASP A 41 6.87 5.99 -0.92
CA ASP A 41 7.67 7.21 -1.02
C ASP A 41 9.08 7.02 -0.44
N LYS A 42 9.22 6.29 0.67
CA LYS A 42 10.51 6.05 1.32
C LYS A 42 11.44 5.21 0.46
N VAL A 43 10.90 4.21 -0.22
CA VAL A 43 11.67 3.34 -1.12
C VAL A 43 12.04 4.11 -2.40
N ILE A 44 11.12 4.91 -2.93
CA ILE A 44 11.37 5.74 -4.12
C ILE A 44 12.46 6.77 -3.84
N ALA A 45 12.38 7.46 -2.69
CA ALA A 45 13.37 8.46 -2.27
C ALA A 45 14.78 7.88 -2.08
N ALA A 46 14.88 6.59 -1.75
CA ALA A 46 16.16 5.89 -1.64
C ALA A 46 16.74 5.43 -2.99
N GLY A 47 15.95 5.46 -4.07
CA GLY A 47 16.34 5.00 -5.41
C GLY A 47 16.79 6.12 -6.34
N GLN A 48 17.31 5.76 -7.52
CA GLN A 48 17.73 6.74 -8.55
C GLN A 48 16.75 6.89 -9.72
N LYS A 49 15.66 6.11 -9.75
CA LYS A 49 14.69 6.09 -10.86
C LYS A 49 13.56 7.06 -10.59
N LYS A 50 13.13 7.77 -11.64
CA LYS A 50 11.93 8.61 -11.60
C LYS A 50 10.69 7.72 -11.63
N ILE A 51 10.09 7.51 -10.46
CA ILE A 51 8.81 6.81 -10.31
C ILE A 51 7.78 7.82 -9.81
N VAL A 52 6.69 7.98 -10.55
CA VAL A 52 5.57 8.83 -10.15
C VAL A 52 4.72 8.06 -9.15
N LEU A 53 4.48 8.63 -7.97
CA LEU A 53 3.61 8.08 -6.95
C LEU A 53 2.38 8.98 -6.81
N GLU A 54 1.20 8.42 -7.07
CA GLU A 54 -0.07 9.14 -7.02
C GLU A 54 -1.10 8.40 -6.16
N GLY A 55 -1.80 9.15 -5.33
CA GLY A 55 -2.80 8.63 -4.41
C GLY A 55 -2.61 9.16 -2.98
N PRO A 56 -3.38 8.66 -2.00
CA PRO A 56 -4.49 7.71 -2.20
C PRO A 56 -5.59 8.32 -3.09
N VAL A 57 -6.22 7.51 -3.94
CA VAL A 57 -7.34 7.94 -4.81
C VAL A 57 -8.64 7.85 -4.00
N PRO A 58 -9.23 8.97 -3.54
CA PRO A 58 -10.36 8.93 -2.60
C PRO A 58 -11.61 8.26 -3.17
N GLU A 59 -11.82 8.36 -4.49
CA GLU A 59 -13.00 7.83 -5.18
C GLU A 59 -13.11 6.31 -5.08
N VAL A 60 -11.98 5.60 -4.91
CA VAL A 60 -11.95 4.14 -4.80
C VAL A 60 -11.72 3.65 -3.37
N GLU A 61 -11.54 4.55 -2.38
CA GLU A 61 -11.24 4.15 -1.01
C GLU A 61 -12.33 3.22 -0.45
N ALA A 62 -13.60 3.58 -0.65
CA ALA A 62 -14.72 2.78 -0.15
C ALA A 62 -14.69 1.35 -0.71
N GLU A 63 -14.51 1.20 -2.01
CA GLU A 63 -14.44 -0.11 -2.69
C GLU A 63 -13.25 -0.94 -2.22
N VAL A 64 -12.08 -0.31 -2.03
CA VAL A 64 -10.88 -0.97 -1.51
C VAL A 64 -11.06 -1.38 -0.05
N VAL A 65 -11.68 -0.55 0.79
CA VAL A 65 -11.94 -0.88 2.19
C VAL A 65 -12.95 -2.02 2.32
N GLU A 66 -14.00 -2.07 1.49
CA GLU A 66 -15.01 -3.13 1.52
C GLU A 66 -14.39 -4.53 1.38
N VAL A 67 -13.42 -4.73 0.48
CA VAL A 67 -12.80 -6.06 0.28
C VAL A 67 -11.98 -6.54 1.48
N HIS A 68 -11.59 -5.62 2.37
CA HIS A 68 -10.87 -5.94 3.60
C HIS A 68 -11.81 -6.25 4.78
N LYS A 69 -13.10 -5.86 4.71
CA LYS A 69 -14.06 -6.06 5.80
C LYS A 69 -14.27 -7.56 6.06
N GLY A 70 -14.09 -7.96 7.32
CA GLY A 70 -14.26 -9.34 7.76
C GLY A 70 -13.21 -10.32 7.21
N PHE A 71 -12.18 -9.86 6.49
CA PHE A 71 -11.11 -10.72 6.01
C PHE A 71 -10.03 -10.96 7.08
N TRP A 72 -9.57 -9.87 7.68
CA TRP A 72 -8.45 -9.87 8.64
C TRP A 72 -8.88 -10.53 9.97
N ASN A 73 -9.77 -9.88 10.71
CA ASN A 73 -10.17 -10.29 12.06
C ASN A 73 -11.25 -11.39 12.12
N LYS A 74 -11.11 -12.47 11.33
CA LYS A 74 -11.95 -13.66 11.50
C LYS A 74 -11.57 -14.37 12.80
N LYS A 75 -12.38 -14.17 13.84
CA LYS A 75 -12.57 -15.20 14.87
C LYS A 75 -13.66 -16.16 14.43
#